data_AF-A0A2V7XY76-F1
#
_entry.id   AF-A0A2V7XY76-F1
#
_cell.length_a   1.000
_cell.length_b   1.000
_cell.length_c   1.000
_cell.angle_alpha   90.00
_cell.angle_beta   90.00
_cell.angle_gamma   90.00
#
_symmetry.space_group_name_H-M   'P 1'
#
loop_
_entity.id
_entity.type
_entity.pdbx_description
1 polymer ?
#
loop_
_entity_poly.entity_id
_entity_poly.type
_entity_poly.pdbx_seq_one_letter_code
_entity_poly.pdbx_strand_id
1 'polypeptide(L)'
;MKLSRIIGSMVLPLIGAALVGGLWAIASGTISKDLPSPLQAWRESKLYIQAPFAYRGELDQGILRFTALSLVLVAKGYTLALLVGTPLGFMLGASRLFSRTFDPIFQILRPVSPLAWLPLGLVLFSGFRQSTSELAALFTIAVC
;
A
#
# COMPACT_ATOMS: atom_id res chain seq x y z
N MET A 1 -8.66 -37.04 23.01
CA MET A 1 -8.49 -36.49 21.64
C MET A 1 -8.82 -35.00 21.47
N LYS A 2 -9.73 -34.37 22.24
CA LYS A 2 -10.00 -32.92 22.11
C LYS A 2 -8.95 -32.02 22.79
N LEU A 3 -8.35 -32.45 23.90
CA LEU A 3 -7.45 -31.63 24.71
C LEU A 3 -6.08 -31.38 24.05
N SER A 4 -5.48 -32.38 23.38
CA SER A 4 -4.22 -32.19 22.64
C SER A 4 -4.39 -31.28 21.41
N ARG A 5 -5.59 -31.25 20.82
CA ARG A 5 -5.92 -30.39 19.69
C ARG A 5 -6.08 -28.93 20.14
N ILE A 6 -6.64 -28.68 21.32
CA ILE A 6 -6.76 -27.34 21.95
C ILE A 6 -5.40 -26.81 22.42
N ILE A 7 -4.57 -27.67 23.03
CA ILE A 7 -3.20 -27.32 23.43
C ILE A 7 -2.38 -26.96 22.18
N GLY A 8 -2.45 -27.77 21.13
CA GLY A 8 -1.78 -27.48 19.86
C GLY A 8 -2.29 -26.21 19.16
N SER A 9 -3.58 -25.89 19.25
CA SER A 9 -4.18 -24.75 18.54
C SER A 9 -4.15 -23.42 19.30
N MET A 10 -4.03 -23.43 20.63
CA MET A 10 -4.06 -22.20 21.44
C MET A 10 -2.76 -21.95 22.21
N VAL A 11 -2.12 -22.99 22.76
CA VAL A 11 -0.91 -22.82 23.59
C VAL A 11 0.31 -22.59 22.69
N LEU A 12 0.42 -23.34 21.60
CA LEU A 12 1.53 -23.19 20.65
C LEU A 12 1.62 -21.80 19.98
N PRO A 13 0.54 -21.18 19.47
CA PRO A 13 0.62 -19.82 18.95
C PRO A 13 0.87 -18.76 20.02
N LEU A 14 0.41 -18.97 21.27
CA LEU A 14 0.68 -18.04 22.37
C LEU A 14 2.18 -18.04 22.72
N ILE A 15 2.80 -19.23 22.78
CA ILE A 15 4.24 -19.39 22.99
C ILE A 15 5.00 -18.76 21.83
N GLY A 16 4.57 -18.98 20.59
CA GLY A 16 5.16 -18.35 19.40
C GLY A 16 5.09 -16.82 19.48
N ALA A 17 3.94 -16.25 19.81
CA ALA A 17 3.77 -14.80 19.97
C ALA A 17 4.63 -14.24 21.11
N ALA A 18 4.74 -14.96 22.24
CA ALA A 18 5.58 -14.57 23.37
C ALA A 18 7.07 -14.62 23.02
N LEU A 19 7.51 -15.66 22.27
CA LEU A 19 8.88 -15.76 21.77
C LEU A 19 9.21 -14.62 20.81
N VAL A 20 8.32 -14.33 19.85
CA VAL A 20 8.51 -13.21 18.91
C VAL A 20 8.56 -11.87 19.65
N GLY A 21 7.63 -11.63 20.59
CA GLY A 21 7.61 -10.42 21.40
C GLY A 21 8.86 -10.27 22.28
N GLY A 22 9.33 -11.36 22.87
CA GLY A 22 10.57 -11.40 23.67
C GLY A 22 11.81 -11.15 22.81
N LEU A 23 11.94 -11.82 21.67
CA LEU A 23 13.02 -11.60 20.71
C LEU A 23 13.02 -10.17 20.18
N TRP A 24 11.84 -9.60 19.90
CA TRP A 24 11.72 -8.19 19.49
C TRP A 24 12.13 -7.23 20.60
N ALA A 25 11.70 -7.46 21.84
CA ALA A 25 12.12 -6.64 22.98
C ALA A 25 13.65 -6.68 23.17
N ILE A 26 14.26 -7.88 23.10
CA ILE A 26 15.71 -8.05 23.19
C ILE A 26 16.42 -7.34 22.03
N ALA A 27 15.95 -7.55 20.80
CA ALA A 27 16.51 -6.91 19.60
C ALA A 27 16.43 -5.37 19.67
N SER A 28 15.32 -4.81 20.17
CA SER A 28 15.17 -3.37 20.35
C SER A 28 16.16 -2.79 21.37
N GLY A 29 16.59 -3.59 22.36
CA GLY A 29 17.58 -3.18 23.35
C GLY A 29 19.04 -3.33 22.89
N THR A 30 19.33 -4.26 21.99
CA THR A 30 20.72 -4.64 21.63
C THR A 30 21.18 -4.17 20.26
N ILE A 31 20.27 -4.08 19.27
CA ILE A 31 20.66 -3.88 17.85
C ILE A 31 20.60 -2.40 17.46
N SER A 32 19.60 -1.64 17.90
CA SER A 32 19.50 -0.20 17.60
C SER A 32 18.57 0.52 18.58
N LYS A 33 19.03 1.65 19.13
CA LYS A 33 18.24 2.50 20.05
C LYS A 33 17.05 3.18 19.36
N ASP A 34 17.05 3.23 18.03
CA ASP A 34 15.97 3.82 17.23
C ASP A 34 14.81 2.84 16.99
N LEU A 35 14.98 1.54 17.32
CA LEU A 35 13.88 0.59 17.24
C LEU A 35 12.98 0.74 18.48
N PRO A 36 11.69 1.11 18.33
CA PRO A 36 10.78 1.19 19.46
C PRO A 36 10.55 -0.21 20.04
N SER A 37 10.53 -0.29 21.37
CA SER A 37 10.15 -1.51 22.08
C SER A 37 8.69 -1.88 21.78
N PRO A 38 8.29 -3.16 21.91
CA PRO A 38 6.91 -3.59 21.66
C PRO A 38 5.86 -2.76 22.42
N LEU A 39 6.17 -2.36 23.65
CA LEU A 39 5.27 -1.54 24.48
C LEU A 39 5.21 -0.08 24.01
N GLN A 40 6.34 0.48 23.57
CA GLN A 40 6.36 1.83 22.98
C GLN A 40 5.59 1.85 21.65
N ALA A 41 5.82 0.88 20.78
CA ALA A 41 5.07 0.72 19.53
C ALA A 41 3.56 0.64 19.78
N TRP A 42 3.14 -0.11 20.81
CA TRP A 42 1.73 -0.17 21.21
C TRP A 42 1.21 1.19 21.72
N ARG A 43 1.97 1.89 22.56
CA ARG A 43 1.58 3.20 23.10
C ARG A 43 1.36 4.24 22.00
N GLU A 44 2.28 4.32 21.05
CA GLU A 44 2.17 5.25 19.91
C GLU A 44 1.01 4.84 18.99
N SER A 45 0.90 3.56 18.64
CA SER A 45 -0.17 3.03 17.78
C SER A 45 -1.57 3.29 18.37
N LYS A 46 -1.70 3.20 19.70
CA LYS A 46 -2.97 3.42 20.40
C LYS A 46 -3.54 4.83 20.16
N LEU A 47 -2.68 5.83 20.02
CA LEU A 47 -3.09 7.22 19.78
C LEU A 47 -3.80 7.42 18.43
N TYR A 48 -3.48 6.59 17.44
CA TYR A 48 -4.11 6.59 16.11
C TYR A 48 -5.47 5.89 16.11
N ILE A 49 -5.64 4.89 16.98
CA ILE A 49 -6.89 4.13 17.14
C ILE A 49 -7.89 4.93 17.99
N GLN A 50 -7.44 5.55 19.07
CA GLN A 50 -8.31 6.28 19.99
C GLN A 50 -8.84 7.60 19.43
N ALA A 51 -8.10 8.24 18.51
CA ALA A 51 -8.52 9.47 17.85
C ALA A 51 -8.54 9.28 16.33
N PRO A 52 -9.50 8.50 15.81
CA PRO A 52 -9.46 8.02 14.42
C PRO A 52 -9.64 9.12 13.37
N PHE A 53 -10.18 10.29 13.74
CA PHE A 53 -10.38 11.45 12.85
C PHE A 53 -9.43 12.62 13.14
N ALA A 54 -8.47 12.47 14.06
CA ALA A 54 -7.57 13.55 14.44
C ALA A 54 -6.64 13.97 13.28
N TYR A 55 -6.34 15.26 13.22
CA TYR A 55 -5.28 15.83 12.37
C TYR A 55 -4.13 16.28 13.25
N ARG A 56 -2.93 15.74 13.01
CA ARG A 56 -1.72 16.11 13.77
C ARG A 56 -0.55 16.50 12.85
N GLY A 57 -0.64 16.17 11.56
CA GLY A 57 0.27 16.59 10.51
C GLY A 57 -0.07 15.91 9.18
N GLU A 58 0.73 16.16 8.14
CA GLU A 58 0.55 15.50 6.83
C GLU A 58 0.79 13.98 6.94
N LEU A 59 1.81 13.57 7.70
CA LEU A 59 2.20 12.17 7.92
C LEU A 59 1.70 11.59 9.27
N ASP A 60 1.00 12.38 10.08
CA ASP A 60 0.42 11.96 11.36
C ASP A 60 -1.08 12.35 11.42
N GLN A 61 -1.93 11.37 11.14
CA GLN A 61 -3.39 11.51 11.11
C GLN A 61 -4.01 10.26 11.71
N GLY A 62 -5.22 10.40 12.24
CA GLY A 62 -6.01 9.25 12.70
C GLY A 62 -6.23 8.22 11.58
N ILE A 63 -6.38 6.95 11.98
CA ILE A 63 -6.41 5.83 11.04
C ILE A 63 -7.54 5.96 10.01
N LEU A 64 -8.74 6.39 10.41
CA LEU A 64 -9.87 6.52 9.50
C LEU A 64 -9.66 7.64 8.50
N ARG A 65 -9.03 8.75 8.91
CA ARG A 65 -8.72 9.84 8.00
C ARG A 65 -7.68 9.43 6.96
N PHE A 66 -6.61 8.76 7.38
CA PHE A 66 -5.61 8.24 6.45
C PHE A 66 -6.22 7.26 5.45
N THR A 67 -7.01 6.30 5.93
CA THR A 67 -7.69 5.34 5.05
C THR A 67 -8.62 6.05 4.08
N ALA A 68 -9.38 7.05 4.53
CA ALA A 68 -10.26 7.83 3.66
C ALA A 68 -9.48 8.59 2.57
N LEU A 69 -8.36 9.23 2.91
CA LEU A 69 -7.51 9.91 1.93
C LEU A 69 -6.94 8.93 0.89
N SER A 70 -6.42 7.78 1.33
CA SER A 70 -5.95 6.73 0.41
C SER A 70 -7.07 6.21 -0.48
N LEU A 71 -8.28 6.05 0.05
CA LEU A 71 -9.43 5.57 -0.71
C LEU A 71 -9.87 6.60 -1.77
N VAL A 72 -9.88 7.89 -1.42
CA VAL A 72 -10.16 8.98 -2.37
C VAL A 72 -9.11 9.00 -3.48
N LEU A 73 -7.83 8.80 -3.16
CA LEU A 73 -6.76 8.73 -4.13
C LEU A 73 -6.95 7.58 -5.13
N VAL A 74 -7.27 6.39 -4.61
CA VAL A 74 -7.56 5.21 -5.42
C VAL A 74 -8.80 5.43 -6.28
N ALA A 75 -9.86 6.00 -5.72
CA ALA A 75 -11.08 6.29 -6.47
C ALA A 75 -10.83 7.27 -7.62
N LYS A 76 -10.04 8.32 -7.40
CA LYS A 76 -9.64 9.28 -8.46
C LYS A 76 -8.83 8.59 -9.57
N GLY A 77 -7.80 7.83 -9.21
CA GLY A 77 -6.96 7.12 -10.19
C GLY A 77 -7.76 6.10 -11.00
N TYR A 78 -8.60 5.32 -10.32
CA TYR A 78 -9.50 4.35 -10.95
C TYR A 78 -10.52 5.00 -11.89
N THR A 79 -11.08 6.15 -11.51
CA THR A 79 -11.99 6.90 -12.38
C THR A 79 -11.29 7.33 -13.67
N LEU A 80 -10.03 7.77 -13.57
CA LEU A 80 -9.23 8.13 -14.75
C LEU A 80 -8.93 6.90 -15.62
N ALA A 81 -8.63 5.75 -15.01
CA ALA A 81 -8.47 4.48 -15.72
C ALA A 81 -9.75 4.06 -16.46
N LEU A 82 -10.92 4.23 -15.85
CA LEU A 82 -12.20 3.96 -16.53
C LEU A 82 -12.46 4.91 -17.70
N LEU A 83 -12.20 6.21 -17.51
CA LEU A 83 -12.46 7.21 -18.55
C LEU A 83 -11.54 7.07 -19.77
N VAL A 84 -10.30 6.61 -19.57
CA VAL A 84 -9.30 6.52 -20.66
C VAL A 84 -9.06 5.06 -21.07
N GLY A 85 -8.83 4.18 -20.12
CA GLY A 85 -8.51 2.78 -20.35
C GLY A 85 -9.69 1.97 -20.90
N THR A 86 -10.92 2.18 -20.42
CA THR A 86 -12.08 1.42 -20.94
C THR A 86 -12.38 1.73 -22.40
N PRO A 87 -12.44 3.00 -22.86
CA PRO A 87 -12.60 3.30 -24.28
C PRO A 87 -11.47 2.75 -25.14
N LEU A 88 -10.22 2.89 -24.71
CA LEU A 88 -9.06 2.34 -25.43
C LEU A 88 -9.14 0.81 -25.54
N GLY A 89 -9.50 0.12 -24.45
CA GLY A 89 -9.72 -1.32 -24.44
C GLY A 89 -10.84 -1.74 -25.40
N PHE A 90 -11.93 -0.98 -25.46
CA PHE A 90 -13.02 -1.24 -26.40
C PHE A 90 -12.57 -1.06 -27.86
N MET A 91 -11.80 -0.01 -28.17
CA MET A 91 -11.24 0.21 -29.51
C MET A 91 -10.29 -0.93 -29.94
N LEU A 92 -9.48 -1.44 -29.00
CA LEU A 92 -8.61 -2.60 -29.22
C LEU A 92 -9.39 -3.89 -29.45
N GLY A 93 -10.53 -4.08 -28.78
CA GLY A 93 -11.41 -5.23 -29.01
C GLY A 93 -12.20 -5.14 -30.31
N ALA A 94 -12.59 -3.93 -30.74
CA ALA A 94 -13.43 -3.72 -31.91
C ALA A 94 -12.68 -3.83 -33.26
N SER A 95 -11.40 -3.47 -33.31
CA SER A 95 -10.63 -3.44 -34.58
C SER A 95 -9.40 -4.33 -34.57
N ARG A 96 -9.38 -5.35 -35.42
CA ARG A 96 -8.23 -6.26 -35.61
C ARG A 96 -6.96 -5.56 -36.08
N LEU A 97 -7.09 -4.46 -36.83
CA LEU A 97 -5.93 -3.67 -37.27
C LEU A 97 -5.31 -2.93 -36.08
N PHE A 98 -6.15 -2.29 -35.26
CA PHE A 98 -5.71 -1.56 -34.08
C PHE A 98 -5.07 -2.50 -33.05
N SER A 99 -5.66 -3.68 -32.78
CA SER A 99 -5.04 -4.65 -31.87
C SER A 99 -3.65 -5.07 -32.36
N ARG A 100 -3.49 -5.40 -33.65
CA ARG A 100 -2.19 -5.84 -34.20
C ARG A 100 -1.09 -4.79 -34.10
N THR A 101 -1.42 -3.51 -34.24
CA THR A 101 -0.44 -2.42 -34.13
C THR A 101 0.03 -2.20 -32.70
N PHE A 102 -0.87 -2.30 -31.72
CA PHE A 102 -0.56 -2.02 -30.32
C PHE A 102 -0.15 -3.27 -29.51
N ASP A 103 -0.41 -4.47 -30.01
CA ASP A 103 -0.05 -5.73 -29.34
C ASP A 103 1.44 -5.82 -28.94
N PRO A 104 2.43 -5.43 -29.77
CA PRO A 104 3.84 -5.44 -29.36
C PRO A 104 4.13 -4.53 -28.17
N ILE A 105 3.48 -3.37 -28.10
CA ILE A 105 3.63 -2.41 -26.99
C ILE A 105 3.08 -3.04 -25.71
N PHE A 106 1.88 -3.61 -25.77
CA PHE A 106 1.28 -4.28 -24.62
C PHE A 106 2.07 -5.50 -24.15
N GLN A 107 2.70 -6.26 -25.06
CA GLN A 107 3.58 -7.37 -24.68
C GLN A 107 4.79 -6.91 -23.86
N ILE A 108 5.35 -5.73 -24.18
CA ILE A 108 6.46 -5.13 -23.41
C ILE A 108 5.98 -4.58 -22.07
N LEU A 109 4.78 -3.98 -22.02
CA LEU A 109 4.22 -3.39 -20.79
C LEU A 109 3.67 -4.43 -19.80
N ARG A 110 3.18 -5.57 -20.29
CA ARG A 110 2.56 -6.63 -19.47
C ARG A 110 3.45 -7.16 -18.31
N PRO A 111 4.77 -7.36 -18.47
CA PRO A 111 5.64 -7.79 -17.37
C PRO A 111 6.10 -6.66 -16.43
N VAL A 112 5.74 -5.39 -16.69
CA VAL A 112 6.19 -4.27 -15.87
C VAL A 112 5.42 -4.25 -14.54
N SER A 113 6.14 -4.43 -13.44
CA SER A 113 5.55 -4.40 -12.10
C SER A 113 4.94 -3.02 -11.78
N PRO A 114 3.76 -2.97 -11.13
CA PRO A 114 3.18 -1.74 -10.59
C PRO A 114 4.16 -0.88 -9.78
N LEU A 115 5.09 -1.52 -9.06
CA LEU A 115 6.08 -0.82 -8.24
C LEU A 115 7.09 0.01 -9.07
N ALA A 116 7.31 -0.32 -10.34
CA ALA A 116 8.21 0.42 -11.23
C ALA A 116 7.61 1.74 -11.73
N TRP A 117 6.28 1.84 -11.79
CA TRP A 117 5.58 3.04 -12.27
C TRP A 117 5.63 4.20 -11.27
N LEU A 118 5.74 3.91 -9.97
CA LEU A 118 5.75 4.94 -8.93
C LEU A 118 7.01 5.84 -9.02
N PRO A 119 8.25 5.31 -9.05
CA PRO A 119 9.44 6.14 -9.25
C PRO A 119 9.41 6.93 -10.56
N LEU A 120 8.89 6.33 -11.64
CA LEU A 120 8.74 7.01 -12.92
C LEU A 120 7.77 8.19 -12.80
N GLY A 121 6.62 7.99 -12.15
CA GLY A 121 5.66 9.05 -11.86
C GLY A 121 6.28 10.18 -11.04
N LEU A 122 7.08 9.86 -10.02
CA LEU A 122 7.76 10.88 -9.21
C LEU A 122 8.71 11.75 -10.04
N VAL A 123 9.43 11.15 -10.99
CA VAL A 123 10.32 11.88 -11.91
C VAL A 123 9.52 12.71 -12.90
N LEU A 124 8.48 12.15 -13.52
CA LEU A 124 7.62 12.83 -14.50
C LEU A 124 6.91 14.04 -13.89
N PHE A 125 6.43 13.93 -12.64
CA PHE A 125 5.72 15.01 -11.94
C PHE A 125 6.61 15.79 -10.97
N SER A 126 7.94 15.65 -11.04
CA SER A 126 8.90 16.33 -10.16
C SER A 126 8.84 17.86 -10.25
N GLY A 127 8.36 18.42 -11.38
CA GLY A 127 8.10 19.84 -11.53
C GLY A 127 6.97 20.38 -10.65
N PHE A 128 6.06 19.52 -10.19
CA PHE A 128 4.90 19.88 -9.36
C PHE A 128 5.23 19.74 -7.87
N ARG A 129 6.09 20.63 -7.36
CA ARG A 129 6.76 20.54 -6.04
C ARG A 129 5.86 20.19 -4.84
N GLN A 130 4.59 20.61 -4.82
CA GLN A 130 3.65 20.36 -3.72
C GLN A 130 2.84 19.06 -3.87
N SER A 131 2.74 18.49 -5.08
CA SER A 131 1.80 17.39 -5.40
C SER A 131 2.43 16.24 -6.18
N THR A 132 3.75 16.19 -6.28
CA THR A 132 4.49 15.14 -7.01
C THR A 132 4.09 13.73 -6.54
N SER A 133 3.99 13.50 -5.24
CA SER A 133 3.64 12.18 -4.68
C SER A 133 2.20 11.77 -4.99
N GLU A 134 1.25 12.70 -4.88
CA GLU A 134 -0.16 12.44 -5.22
C GLU A 134 -0.31 12.12 -6.71
N LEU A 135 0.31 12.93 -7.58
CA LEU A 135 0.26 12.75 -9.03
C LEU A 135 0.95 11.46 -9.49
N ALA A 136 2.09 11.12 -8.89
CA ALA A 136 2.78 9.86 -9.17
C ALA A 136 1.95 8.64 -8.77
N ALA A 137 1.27 8.70 -7.62
CA ALA A 137 0.37 7.65 -7.18
C ALA A 137 -0.86 7.54 -8.09
N LEU A 138 -1.49 8.67 -8.45
CA LEU A 138 -2.61 8.69 -9.40
C LEU A 138 -2.23 8.09 -10.76
N PHE A 139 -1.08 8.46 -11.30
CA PHE A 139 -0.54 7.91 -12.53
C PHE A 139 -0.31 6.39 -12.42
N THR A 140 0.31 5.94 -11.33
CA THR A 140 0.55 4.51 -11.10
C THR A 140 -0.76 3.71 -11.04
N ILE A 141 -1.76 4.22 -10.32
CA ILE A 141 -3.08 3.60 -10.18
C ILE A 141 -3.83 3.62 -11.52
N ALA A 142 -3.66 4.67 -12.33
CA ALA A 142 -4.34 4.78 -13.61
C ALA A 142 -3.75 3.85 -14.69
N VAL A 143 -2.46 3.51 -14.58
CA VAL A 143 -1.73 2.68 -15.55
C VAL A 143 -1.84 1.18 -15.25
N CYS A 144 -1.94 0.79 -13.97
CA CYS A 144 -2.00 -0.60 -13.52
C CYS A 144 -3.43 -1.12 -13.42
#